data_AF-A0AAV7B989-F1
#
_entry.id   AF-A0AAV7B989-F1
#
_cell.length_a   1.000
_cell.length_b   1.000
_cell.length_c   1.000
_cell.angle_alpha   90.00
_cell.angle_beta   90.00
_cell.angle_gamma   90.00
#
_symmetry.space_group_name_H-M   'P 1'
#
loop_
_entity.id
_entity.type
_entity.pdbx_description
1 polymer ?
#
loop_
_entity_poly.entity_id
_entity_poly.type
_entity_poly.pdbx_seq_one_letter_code
_entity_poly.pdbx_strand_id
1 'polypeptide(L)'
;MQEAMKIFDKVKPRNFPKNTWQWHIQDPASQLLTWNKPPKSVLVIKKVRDASLLQPFKDLCVFLTEQKNMIVYVEKKVLEDPAIVNDENFGPVKKKFCTFREDFDDISNQIDFIICLGGDGTLLYASSLFQDSVPPVMAFHLGSLGFLTPFSFDNFQNQVTQVIEGNAALVLRSRLKVKVHKEHREKKNLVQNGVEENGLIVNQQEKEYGKQTKYQVLNEVVVDRGPSSYLSNVDVFLDGHLITTVQGDGNAQSFISI
;
A
#
# COMPACT_ATOMS: atom_id res chain seq x y z
N MET A 1 -13.88 7.35 9.48
CA MET A 1 -13.94 8.60 8.69
C MET A 1 -14.03 8.20 7.23
N GLN A 2 -15.23 7.80 6.77
CA GLN A 2 -15.48 7.20 5.44
C GLN A 2 -15.84 8.25 4.37
N GLU A 3 -15.74 9.54 4.68
CA GLU A 3 -16.21 10.63 3.83
C GLU A 3 -15.09 11.63 3.53
N ALA A 4 -13.95 11.20 3.00
CA ALA A 4 -12.94 12.13 2.50
C ALA A 4 -13.06 12.40 0.99
N MET A 5 -13.72 11.50 0.24
CA MET A 5 -13.82 11.59 -1.22
C MET A 5 -15.21 11.15 -1.67
N LYS A 6 -15.99 12.05 -2.29
CA LYS A 6 -17.19 11.68 -3.05
C LYS A 6 -16.83 11.76 -4.53
N ILE A 7 -16.90 10.63 -5.20
CA ILE A 7 -16.75 10.57 -6.65
C ILE A 7 -18.10 10.98 -7.27
N PHE A 8 -18.12 12.08 -8.02
CA PHE A 8 -19.33 12.54 -8.72
C PHE A 8 -19.27 12.18 -10.20
N ASP A 9 -20.23 11.36 -10.66
CA ASP A 9 -20.50 11.15 -12.08
C ASP A 9 -21.35 12.29 -12.63
N LYS A 10 -20.91 12.93 -13.71
CA LYS A 10 -21.73 13.86 -14.53
C LYS A 10 -22.42 13.14 -15.69
N VAL A 11 -22.98 11.95 -15.47
CA VAL A 11 -23.67 11.20 -16.53
C VAL A 11 -25.18 11.46 -16.44
N LYS A 12 -25.76 12.11 -17.47
CA LYS A 12 -27.23 12.25 -17.60
C LYS A 12 -27.86 10.86 -17.77
N PRO A 13 -28.94 10.51 -17.04
CA PRO A 13 -29.59 9.21 -17.20
C PRO A 13 -30.23 9.10 -18.59
N ARG A 14 -29.84 8.05 -19.35
CA ARG A 14 -30.54 7.62 -20.56
C ARG A 14 -31.56 6.55 -20.17
N ASN A 15 -32.80 6.68 -20.66
CA ASN A 15 -33.85 5.68 -20.43
C ASN A 15 -33.57 4.41 -21.24
N PHE A 16 -33.37 3.29 -20.54
CA PHE A 16 -33.22 1.95 -21.12
C PHE A 16 -34.38 1.02 -20.68
N PRO A 17 -34.73 0.00 -21.48
CA PRO A 17 -35.84 -0.92 -21.19
C PRO A 17 -35.62 -1.76 -19.91
N LYS A 18 -36.74 -2.22 -19.31
CA LYS A 18 -36.85 -2.73 -17.93
C LYS A 18 -36.11 -4.04 -17.59
N ASN A 19 -35.35 -4.64 -18.51
CA ASN A 19 -34.68 -5.94 -18.29
C ASN A 19 -33.18 -5.94 -18.61
N THR A 20 -32.54 -4.78 -18.59
CA THR A 20 -31.10 -4.65 -18.84
C THR A 20 -30.36 -4.50 -17.51
N TRP A 21 -29.40 -5.37 -17.23
CA TRP A 21 -28.44 -5.17 -16.14
C TRP A 21 -27.61 -3.93 -16.44
N GLN A 22 -27.83 -2.87 -15.66
CA GLN A 22 -27.09 -1.62 -15.80
C GLN A 22 -25.92 -1.61 -14.82
N TRP A 23 -24.71 -1.74 -15.35
CA TRP A 23 -23.50 -1.50 -14.60
C TRP A 23 -23.19 0.00 -14.62
N HIS A 24 -23.15 0.62 -13.45
CA HIS A 24 -22.66 1.99 -13.28
C HIS A 24 -21.16 1.91 -13.00
N ILE A 25 -20.35 2.06 -14.04
CA ILE A 25 -18.89 2.10 -13.95
C ILE A 25 -18.46 3.55 -14.20
N GLN A 26 -17.70 4.09 -13.26
CA GLN A 26 -17.15 5.44 -13.38
C GLN A 26 -16.09 5.49 -14.48
N ASP A 27 -16.07 6.56 -15.26
CA ASP A 27 -15.04 6.77 -16.27
C ASP A 27 -13.69 7.01 -15.57
N PRO A 28 -12.69 6.12 -15.74
CA PRO A 28 -11.39 6.26 -15.10
C PRO A 28 -10.63 7.52 -15.52
N ALA A 29 -10.90 8.07 -16.71
CA ALA A 29 -10.20 9.23 -17.26
C ALA A 29 -10.77 10.58 -16.79
N SER A 30 -11.99 10.59 -16.22
CA SER A 30 -12.68 11.83 -15.83
C SER A 30 -12.64 12.13 -14.34
N GLN A 31 -11.82 11.41 -13.56
CA GLN A 31 -11.78 11.53 -12.12
C GLN A 31 -10.98 12.77 -11.69
N LEU A 32 -11.60 13.60 -10.86
CA LEU A 32 -10.97 14.75 -10.24
C LEU A 32 -10.91 14.54 -8.73
N LEU A 33 -9.80 14.95 -8.13
CA LEU A 33 -9.63 14.94 -6.69
C LEU A 33 -10.54 16.00 -6.06
N THR A 34 -11.38 15.60 -5.11
CA THR A 34 -12.22 16.54 -4.35
C THR A 34 -12.04 16.32 -2.86
N TRP A 35 -11.67 17.38 -2.15
CA TRP A 35 -11.55 17.37 -0.70
C TRP A 35 -12.88 17.70 -0.04
N ASN A 36 -13.43 16.77 0.76
CA ASN A 36 -14.58 17.08 1.60
C ASN A 36 -14.22 18.07 2.74
N LYS A 37 -12.97 18.03 3.19
CA LYS A 37 -12.37 18.99 4.12
C LYS A 37 -10.94 19.28 3.64
N PRO A 38 -10.43 20.52 3.77
CA PRO A 38 -9.05 20.82 3.43
C PRO A 38 -8.09 19.86 4.16
N PRO A 39 -7.12 19.24 3.44
CA PRO A 39 -6.20 18.29 4.05
C PRO A 39 -5.29 19.02 5.05
N LYS A 40 -5.03 18.37 6.19
CA LYS A 40 -4.22 18.89 7.29
C LYS A 40 -2.99 18.04 7.57
N SER A 41 -3.04 16.74 7.25
CA SER A 41 -1.92 15.83 7.47
C SER A 41 -1.42 15.23 6.16
N VAL A 42 -0.10 15.10 6.06
CA VAL A 42 0.58 14.56 4.89
C VAL A 42 1.64 13.56 5.32
N LEU A 43 1.63 12.38 4.70
CA LEU A 43 2.71 11.41 4.83
C LEU A 43 3.74 11.66 3.74
N VAL A 44 4.99 11.90 4.11
CA VAL A 44 6.10 12.06 3.16
C VAL A 44 6.97 10.80 3.17
N ILE A 45 7.01 10.12 2.03
CA ILE A 45 7.83 8.93 1.80
C ILE A 45 8.97 9.31 0.87
N LYS A 46 10.21 8.97 1.22
CA LYS A 46 11.37 9.14 0.33
C LYS A 46 12.04 7.80 0.06
N LYS A 47 12.66 7.64 -1.10
CA LYS A 47 13.52 6.49 -1.39
C LYS A 47 14.65 6.40 -0.35
N VAL A 48 14.88 5.19 0.14
CA VAL A 48 15.88 4.89 1.17
C VAL A 48 17.29 4.96 0.55
N ARG A 49 18.27 5.47 1.32
CA ARG A 49 19.69 5.56 0.93
C ARG A 49 19.98 6.32 -0.37
N ASP A 50 19.10 7.25 -0.75
CA ASP A 50 19.32 8.12 -1.90
C ASP A 50 19.66 9.54 -1.46
N ALA A 51 20.94 9.91 -1.51
CA ALA A 51 21.43 11.20 -1.06
C ALA A 51 20.91 12.36 -1.92
N SER A 52 20.57 12.11 -3.20
CA SER A 52 20.03 13.12 -4.10
C SER A 52 18.67 13.67 -3.64
N LEU A 53 17.94 12.88 -2.86
CA LEU A 53 16.62 13.23 -2.35
C LEU A 53 16.66 14.04 -1.05
N LEU A 54 17.83 14.19 -0.42
CA LEU A 54 17.92 14.81 0.89
C LEU A 54 17.47 16.28 0.87
N GLN A 55 17.97 17.06 -0.09
CA GLN A 55 17.60 18.47 -0.22
C GLN A 55 16.13 18.64 -0.66
N PRO A 56 15.64 17.93 -1.71
CA PRO A 56 14.22 17.93 -2.07
C PRO A 56 13.28 17.56 -0.91
N PHE A 57 13.66 16.57 -0.10
CA PHE A 57 12.90 16.19 1.07
C PHE A 57 12.84 17.32 2.11
N LYS A 58 13.96 17.98 2.39
CA LYS A 58 14.01 19.12 3.32
C LYS A 58 13.15 20.27 2.81
N ASP A 59 13.30 20.65 1.53
CA ASP A 59 12.56 21.75 0.90
C ASP A 59 11.05 21.50 0.92
N LEU A 60 10.63 20.28 0.58
CA LEU A 60 9.23 19.86 0.63
C LEU A 60 8.68 19.96 2.06
N CYS A 61 9.37 19.40 3.04
CA CYS A 61 8.89 19.38 4.41
C CYS A 61 8.82 20.80 5.01
N VAL A 62 9.81 21.66 4.74
CA VAL A 62 9.78 23.08 5.14
C VAL A 62 8.55 23.77 4.53
N PHE A 63 8.30 23.58 3.24
CA PHE A 63 7.14 24.15 2.56
C PHE A 63 5.82 23.70 3.19
N LEU A 64 5.65 22.39 3.42
CA LEU A 64 4.44 21.82 4.00
C LEU A 64 4.20 22.33 5.44
N THR A 65 5.25 22.38 6.25
CA THR A 65 5.12 22.78 7.67
C THR A 65 5.01 24.29 7.84
N GLU A 66 5.88 25.09 7.22
CA GLU A 66 5.95 26.53 7.48
C GLU A 66 5.01 27.35 6.59
N GLN A 67 4.81 26.95 5.32
CA GLN A 67 3.98 27.72 4.39
C GLN A 67 2.54 27.21 4.29
N LYS A 68 2.35 25.88 4.37
CA LYS A 68 1.02 25.25 4.30
C LYS A 68 0.43 24.89 5.66
N ASN A 69 1.18 25.05 6.75
CA ASN A 69 0.75 24.75 8.11
C ASN A 69 0.16 23.34 8.27
N MET A 70 0.82 22.35 7.65
CA MET A 70 0.40 20.94 7.67
C MET A 70 1.19 20.11 8.69
N ILE A 71 0.53 19.08 9.21
CA ILE A 71 1.16 18.05 10.03
C ILE A 71 1.87 17.07 9.09
N VAL A 72 3.20 17.03 9.18
CA VAL A 72 4.02 16.15 8.34
C VAL A 72 4.34 14.87 9.11
N TYR A 73 4.00 13.73 8.53
CA TYR A 73 4.34 12.40 9.00
C TYR A 73 5.49 11.81 8.19
N VAL A 74 6.44 11.19 8.87
CA VAL A 74 7.58 10.48 8.27
C VAL A 74 7.90 9.22 9.06
N GLU A 75 8.49 8.20 8.42
CA GLU A 75 8.98 7.02 9.15
C GLU A 75 10.11 7.44 10.10
N LYS A 76 10.11 6.91 11.33
CA LYS A 76 11.09 7.27 12.36
C LYS A 76 12.54 7.15 11.86
N LYS A 77 12.86 6.10 11.11
CA LYS A 77 14.20 5.85 10.54
C LYS A 77 14.69 6.97 9.62
N VAL A 78 13.79 7.73 8.98
CA VAL A 78 14.16 8.88 8.15
C VAL A 78 14.83 9.96 8.98
N LEU A 79 14.36 10.21 10.21
CA LEU A 79 14.94 11.23 11.08
C LEU A 79 16.20 10.76 11.82
N GLU A 80 16.51 9.47 11.76
CA GLU A 80 17.73 8.87 12.28
C GLU A 80 18.89 8.94 11.26
N ASP A 81 18.62 9.36 10.02
CA ASP A 81 19.64 9.59 9.00
C ASP A 81 20.63 10.68 9.45
N PRO A 82 21.96 10.40 9.52
CA PRO A 82 22.95 11.37 9.97
C PRO A 82 22.90 12.70 9.22
N ALA A 83 22.54 12.68 7.93
CA ALA A 83 22.46 13.88 7.11
C ALA A 83 21.23 14.77 7.42
N ILE A 84 20.25 14.23 8.15
CA ILE A 84 19.08 14.94 8.70
C ILE A 84 19.33 15.31 10.16
N VAL A 85 19.93 14.41 10.95
CA VAL A 85 20.22 14.63 12.38
C VAL A 85 21.16 15.82 12.55
N ASN A 86 22.24 15.86 11.78
CA ASN A 86 23.31 16.84 11.92
C ASN A 86 23.02 18.19 11.24
N ASP A 87 21.86 18.33 10.57
CA ASP A 87 21.45 19.60 9.99
C ASP A 87 20.76 20.48 11.05
N GLU A 88 21.46 21.53 11.47
CA GLU A 88 20.97 22.51 12.44
C GLU A 88 19.86 23.39 11.87
N ASN A 89 19.93 23.75 10.58
CA ASN A 89 18.92 24.58 9.91
C ASN A 89 17.58 23.85 9.79
N PHE A 90 17.63 22.52 9.62
CA PHE A 90 16.43 21.67 9.59
C PHE A 90 15.93 21.28 10.99
N GLY A 91 16.70 21.61 12.03
CA GLY A 91 16.42 21.28 13.43
C GLY A 91 15.08 21.76 13.98
N PRO A 92 14.63 23.01 13.71
CA PRO A 92 13.32 23.49 14.17
C PRO A 92 12.16 22.77 13.48
N VAL A 93 12.30 22.47 12.19
CA VAL A 93 11.24 21.86 11.37
C VAL A 93 11.07 20.38 11.73
N LYS A 94 12.16 19.62 11.89
CA LYS A 94 12.10 18.20 12.26
C LYS A 94 11.42 17.95 13.61
N LYS A 95 11.46 18.92 14.55
CA LYS A 95 10.77 18.83 15.85
C LYS A 95 9.25 18.93 15.73
N LYS A 96 8.73 19.43 14.61
CA LYS A 96 7.28 19.55 14.34
C LYS A 96 6.70 18.30 13.67
N PHE A 97 7.54 17.33 13.26
CA PHE A 97 7.07 16.13 12.57
C PHE A 97 6.45 15.12 13.51
N CYS A 98 5.46 14.42 13.00
CA CYS A 98 4.99 13.17 13.58
C CYS A 98 5.80 12.01 12.99
N THR A 99 6.18 11.05 13.83
CA THR A 99 6.90 9.85 13.39
C THR A 99 6.10 8.60 13.69
N PHE A 100 6.31 7.57 12.88
CA PHE A 100 5.73 6.25 13.07
C PHE A 100 6.76 5.16 12.80
N ARG A 101 6.49 3.96 13.32
CA ARG A 101 7.24 2.73 13.07
C ARG A 101 6.35 1.77 12.30
N GLU A 102 6.80 1.38 11.11
CA GLU A 102 6.05 0.56 10.14
C GLU A 102 5.34 -0.66 10.75
N ASP A 103 6.01 -1.43 11.61
CA ASP A 103 5.46 -2.67 12.16
C ASP A 103 4.66 -2.51 13.47
N PHE A 104 4.58 -1.29 14.02
CA PHE A 104 4.06 -1.08 15.37
C PHE A 104 2.94 -0.04 15.44
N ASP A 105 3.00 0.99 14.61
CA ASP A 105 2.12 2.15 14.70
C ASP A 105 1.16 2.17 13.50
N ASP A 106 -0.15 2.18 13.75
CA ASP A 106 -1.17 2.31 12.70
C ASP A 106 -1.45 3.80 12.41
N ILE A 107 -1.04 4.25 11.22
CA ILE A 107 -1.24 5.60 10.72
C ILE A 107 -2.42 5.71 9.73
N SER A 108 -3.11 4.62 9.44
CA SER A 108 -4.09 4.55 8.33
C SER A 108 -5.20 5.61 8.42
N ASN A 109 -5.57 6.00 9.64
CA ASN A 109 -6.62 6.98 9.90
C ASN A 109 -6.10 8.40 10.24
N GLN A 110 -4.78 8.62 10.14
CA GLN A 110 -4.14 9.88 10.53
C GLN A 110 -3.69 10.72 9.32
N ILE A 111 -3.71 10.14 8.11
CA ILE A 111 -3.11 10.73 6.92
C ILE A 111 -4.19 11.12 5.91
N ASP A 112 -4.25 12.41 5.54
CA ASP A 112 -5.19 12.89 4.52
C ASP A 112 -4.69 12.64 3.09
N PHE A 113 -3.37 12.72 2.87
CA PHE A 113 -2.74 12.40 1.58
C PHE A 113 -1.25 12.04 1.72
N ILE A 114 -0.69 11.47 0.66
CA ILE A 114 0.68 10.96 0.63
C ILE A 114 1.49 11.68 -0.44
N ILE A 115 2.71 12.10 -0.12
CA ILE A 115 3.70 12.54 -1.09
C ILE A 115 4.87 11.56 -1.12
N CYS A 116 5.16 11.02 -2.29
CA CYS A 116 6.30 10.15 -2.54
C CYS A 116 7.42 10.90 -3.27
N LEU A 117 8.66 10.80 -2.79
CA LEU A 117 9.87 11.30 -3.42
C LEU A 117 10.74 10.11 -3.86
N GLY A 118 10.77 9.80 -5.15
CA GLY A 118 11.56 8.69 -5.68
C GLY A 118 10.94 8.02 -6.90
N GLY A 119 11.11 6.70 -6.99
CA GLY A 119 10.54 5.89 -8.07
C GLY A 119 9.34 5.06 -7.61
N ASP A 120 8.93 4.11 -8.46
CA ASP A 120 7.76 3.25 -8.25
C ASP A 120 7.76 2.50 -6.91
N GLY A 121 8.95 2.12 -6.40
CA GLY A 121 9.09 1.46 -5.10
C GLY A 121 8.55 2.28 -3.91
N THR A 122 8.52 3.61 -4.01
CA THR A 122 7.92 4.46 -2.97
C THR A 122 6.39 4.37 -2.95
N LEU A 123 5.75 4.15 -4.10
CA LEU A 123 4.30 3.89 -4.16
C LEU A 123 3.96 2.48 -3.71
N LEU A 124 4.81 1.50 -4.02
CA LEU A 124 4.66 0.14 -3.47
C LEU A 124 4.68 0.17 -1.95
N TYR A 125 5.62 0.92 -1.37
CA TYR A 125 5.69 1.15 0.07
C TYR A 125 4.47 1.89 0.62
N ALA A 126 4.00 2.94 -0.06
CA ALA A 126 2.73 3.58 0.31
C ALA A 126 1.56 2.57 0.30
N SER A 127 1.46 1.71 -0.72
CA SER A 127 0.40 0.70 -0.75
C SER A 127 0.51 -0.34 0.36
N SER A 128 1.72 -0.69 0.82
CA SER A 128 1.89 -1.66 1.91
C SER A 128 1.43 -1.10 3.25
N LEU A 129 1.62 0.19 3.50
CA LEU A 129 1.17 0.88 4.73
C LEU A 129 -0.35 0.96 4.87
N PHE A 130 -1.11 0.98 3.75
CA PHE A 130 -2.56 1.18 3.74
C PHE A 130 -3.30 -0.03 3.16
N GLN A 131 -3.55 -1.04 3.99
CA GLN A 131 -4.20 -2.30 3.57
C GLN A 131 -5.72 -2.19 3.34
N ASP A 132 -6.34 -1.08 3.73
CA ASP A 132 -7.77 -0.81 3.48
C ASP A 132 -7.94 0.34 2.47
N SER A 133 -8.29 1.54 2.94
CA SER A 133 -8.40 2.73 2.09
C SER A 133 -7.05 3.41 1.97
N VAL A 134 -6.63 3.74 0.75
CA VAL A 134 -5.39 4.48 0.48
C VAL A 134 -5.75 5.96 0.29
N PRO A 135 -5.13 6.88 1.05
CA PRO A 135 -5.23 8.31 0.77
C PRO A 135 -4.69 8.66 -0.63
N PRO A 136 -5.09 9.77 -1.24
CA PRO A 136 -4.53 10.20 -2.53
C PRO A 136 -3.01 10.28 -2.49
N VAL A 137 -2.34 9.70 -3.51
CA VAL A 137 -0.88 9.63 -3.59
C VAL A 137 -0.38 10.54 -4.70
N MET A 138 0.43 11.53 -4.33
CA MET A 138 1.18 12.37 -5.25
C MET A 138 2.63 11.90 -5.28
N ALA A 139 3.19 11.60 -6.46
CA ALA A 139 4.50 10.99 -6.54
C ALA A 139 5.44 11.72 -7.50
N PHE A 140 6.54 12.22 -6.95
CA PHE A 140 7.59 12.94 -7.68
C PHE A 140 8.73 12.01 -8.07
N HIS A 141 9.15 12.09 -9.33
CA HIS A 141 10.41 11.51 -9.78
C HIS A 141 11.54 12.53 -9.65
N LEU A 142 12.71 12.06 -9.22
CA LEU A 142 13.94 12.84 -9.09
C LEU A 142 15.04 12.04 -9.78
N GLY A 143 15.13 12.19 -11.09
CA GLY A 143 15.94 11.34 -11.98
C GLY A 143 15.13 10.86 -13.18
N SER A 144 15.41 9.63 -13.63
CA SER A 144 14.67 9.00 -14.73
C SER A 144 13.17 8.94 -14.44
N LEU A 145 12.37 9.26 -15.45
CA LEU A 145 10.92 9.18 -15.38
C LEU A 145 10.48 7.74 -15.06
N GLY A 146 9.74 7.54 -13.97
CA GLY A 146 9.12 6.27 -13.61
C GLY A 146 7.73 6.14 -14.23
N PHE A 147 7.18 4.93 -14.28
CA PHE A 147 5.84 4.71 -14.83
C PHE A 147 4.74 5.21 -13.88
N LEU A 148 4.98 5.17 -12.57
CA LEU A 148 4.00 5.55 -11.56
C LEU A 148 4.23 6.94 -10.95
N THR A 149 5.33 7.64 -11.31
CA THR A 149 5.77 8.92 -10.75
C THR A 149 5.71 10.04 -11.81
N PRO A 150 4.54 10.63 -12.07
CA PRO A 150 4.35 11.53 -13.21
C PRO A 150 4.85 12.96 -12.98
N PHE A 151 5.14 13.34 -11.73
CA PHE A 151 5.47 14.72 -11.39
C PHE A 151 7.00 14.93 -11.35
N SER A 152 7.51 15.89 -12.11
CA SER A 152 8.86 16.41 -11.83
C SER A 152 8.82 17.22 -10.54
N PHE A 153 9.86 17.11 -9.72
CA PHE A 153 10.02 17.92 -8.52
C PHE A 153 10.28 19.41 -8.85
N ASP A 154 10.60 19.73 -10.10
CA ASP A 154 10.68 21.12 -10.56
C ASP A 154 9.32 21.81 -10.34
N ASN A 155 9.33 22.92 -9.60
CA ASN A 155 8.12 23.68 -9.26
C ASN A 155 7.10 22.90 -8.39
N PHE A 156 7.57 22.00 -7.51
CA PHE A 156 6.72 21.20 -6.61
C PHE A 156 5.72 22.04 -5.80
N GLN A 157 6.10 23.28 -5.41
CA GLN A 157 5.25 24.15 -4.59
C GLN A 157 3.90 24.46 -5.23
N ASN A 158 3.91 24.75 -6.54
CA ASN A 158 2.68 25.01 -7.30
C ASN A 158 1.87 23.73 -7.47
N GLN A 159 2.52 22.61 -7.82
CA GLN A 159 1.83 21.33 -8.02
C GLN A 159 1.18 20.82 -6.73
N VAL A 160 1.90 20.87 -5.60
CA VAL A 160 1.36 20.51 -4.27
C VAL A 160 0.21 21.44 -3.89
N THR A 161 0.31 22.73 -4.20
CA THR A 161 -0.78 23.69 -3.95
C THR A 161 -2.05 23.32 -4.73
N GLN A 162 -1.91 22.99 -6.03
CA GLN A 162 -3.05 22.55 -6.85
C GLN A 162 -3.72 21.29 -6.29
N VAL A 163 -2.92 20.32 -5.81
CA VAL A 163 -3.45 19.12 -5.15
C VAL A 163 -4.20 19.47 -3.87
N ILE A 164 -3.64 20.31 -2.99
CA ILE A 164 -4.29 20.75 -1.74
C ILE A 164 -5.62 21.48 -2.00
N GLU A 165 -5.68 22.27 -3.08
CA GLU A 165 -6.89 23.00 -3.48
C GLU A 165 -7.94 22.11 -4.17
N GLY A 166 -7.62 20.85 -4.47
CA GLY A 166 -8.52 19.92 -5.18
C GLY A 166 -8.55 20.12 -6.70
N ASN A 167 -7.58 20.84 -7.25
CA ASN A 167 -7.47 21.12 -8.69
C ASN A 167 -6.55 20.11 -9.38
N ALA A 168 -6.74 18.81 -9.10
CA ALA A 168 -5.90 17.74 -9.64
C ALA A 168 -6.72 16.61 -10.24
N ALA A 169 -6.27 16.09 -11.38
CA ALA A 169 -6.80 14.85 -11.94
C ALA A 169 -6.32 13.65 -11.11
N LEU A 170 -7.17 12.63 -10.99
CA LEU A 170 -6.88 11.44 -10.21
C LEU A 170 -6.94 10.21 -11.12
N VAL A 171 -6.01 9.28 -10.92
CA VAL A 171 -6.03 7.98 -11.60
C VAL A 171 -6.24 6.91 -10.55
N LEU A 172 -7.35 6.18 -10.68
CA LEU A 172 -7.63 5.03 -9.81
C LEU A 172 -6.88 3.81 -10.33
N ARG A 173 -5.95 3.30 -9.51
CA ARG A 173 -5.27 2.03 -9.77
C ARG A 173 -5.89 0.95 -8.91
N SER A 174 -6.32 -0.14 -9.55
CA SER A 174 -6.85 -1.31 -8.85
C SER A 174 -5.75 -1.97 -7.99
N ARG A 175 -6.16 -2.76 -7.00
CA ARG A 175 -5.27 -3.58 -6.16
C ARG A 175 -5.79 -5.01 -6.10
N LEU A 176 -4.89 -5.98 -6.04
CA LEU A 176 -5.22 -7.37 -5.85
C LEU A 176 -5.43 -7.66 -4.38
N LYS A 177 -6.57 -8.28 -4.07
CA LYS A 177 -6.86 -8.79 -2.75
C LYS A 177 -6.42 -10.24 -2.64
N VAL A 178 -5.34 -10.48 -1.91
CA VAL A 178 -4.75 -11.81 -1.73
C VAL A 178 -5.17 -12.37 -0.39
N LYS A 179 -5.53 -13.65 -0.37
CA LYS A 179 -5.84 -14.41 0.84
C LYS A 179 -4.93 -15.62 0.87
N VAL A 180 -4.10 -15.72 1.90
CA VAL A 180 -3.23 -16.88 2.11
C VAL A 180 -3.89 -17.79 3.13
N HIS A 181 -4.21 -19.01 2.71
CA HIS A 181 -4.74 -20.07 3.56
C HIS A 181 -3.60 -21.06 3.80
N LYS A 182 -3.14 -21.14 5.05
CA LYS A 182 -2.15 -22.14 5.44
C LYS A 182 -2.87 -23.32 6.06
N GLU A 183 -2.79 -24.46 5.40
CA GLU A 183 -3.22 -25.72 6.00
C GLU A 183 -2.23 -26.11 7.09
N HIS A 184 -2.71 -26.27 8.32
CA HIS A 184 -1.89 -26.84 9.37
C HIS A 184 -1.84 -28.35 9.13
N ARG A 185 -0.72 -28.86 8.59
CA ARG A 185 -0.49 -30.31 8.64
C ARG A 185 -0.37 -30.69 10.11
N GLU A 186 -1.44 -31.24 10.67
CA GLU A 186 -1.35 -32.00 11.91
C GLU A 186 -0.21 -33.00 11.72
N LYS A 187 0.89 -32.81 12.46
CA LYS A 187 1.82 -33.92 12.70
C LYS A 187 0.95 -34.95 13.39
N LYS A 188 0.54 -36.00 12.68
CA LYS A 188 0.08 -37.22 13.31
C LYS A 188 1.19 -37.61 14.26
N ASN A 189 1.03 -37.27 15.54
CA ASN A 189 1.80 -37.91 16.60
C ASN A 189 1.51 -39.39 16.40
N LEU A 190 2.52 -40.13 15.94
CA LEU A 190 2.52 -41.58 16.07
C LEU A 190 2.37 -41.81 17.56
N VAL A 191 1.15 -42.08 18.00
CA VAL A 191 0.87 -42.55 19.36
C VAL A 191 1.65 -43.85 19.45
N GLN A 192 2.81 -43.78 20.09
CA GLN A 192 3.44 -44.96 20.64
C GLN A 192 2.42 -45.52 21.63
N ASN A 193 1.90 -46.72 21.33
CA ASN A 193 1.04 -47.46 22.22
C ASN A 193 1.81 -47.75 23.52
N GLY A 194 1.70 -46.83 24.48
CA GLY A 194 2.01 -47.03 25.89
C GLY A 194 0.69 -47.05 26.64
N VAL A 195 0.31 -48.24 27.10
CA VAL A 195 -0.82 -48.43 28.00
C VAL A 195 -0.41 -47.85 29.36
N GLU A 196 -1.06 -46.78 29.82
CA GLU A 196 -1.11 -46.47 31.24
C GLU A 196 -2.54 -46.09 31.67
N GLU A 197 -2.92 -46.73 32.76
CA GLU A 197 -4.20 -46.76 33.43
C GLU A 197 -4.36 -45.47 34.23
N ASN A 198 -5.35 -44.63 33.87
CA ASN A 198 -6.12 -43.69 34.70
C ASN A 198 -6.79 -42.57 33.88
N GLY A 199 -7.82 -42.92 33.11
CA GLY A 199 -9.17 -42.36 33.30
C GLY A 199 -9.50 -40.88 33.06
N LEU A 200 -8.64 -40.00 32.54
CA LEU A 200 -9.03 -38.61 32.22
C LEU A 200 -8.57 -38.18 30.82
N ILE A 201 -9.46 -38.33 29.84
CA ILE A 201 -9.31 -37.74 28.51
C ILE A 201 -9.91 -36.34 28.55
N VAL A 202 -9.06 -35.31 28.66
CA VAL A 202 -9.47 -33.92 28.38
C VAL A 202 -9.39 -33.72 26.86
N ASN A 203 -10.51 -33.98 26.17
CA ASN A 203 -10.69 -33.57 24.78
C ASN A 203 -10.90 -32.06 24.71
N GLN A 204 -9.83 -31.28 24.82
CA GLN A 204 -9.79 -29.92 24.27
C GLN A 204 -9.13 -29.98 22.91
N GLN A 205 -9.85 -30.53 21.93
CA GLN A 205 -9.57 -30.26 20.52
C GLN A 205 -10.14 -28.86 20.21
N GLU A 206 -9.42 -27.81 20.61
CA GLU A 206 -9.60 -26.53 19.95
C GLU A 206 -9.11 -26.70 18.50
N LYS A 207 -10.06 -26.84 17.58
CA LYS A 207 -9.79 -26.74 16.15
C LYS A 207 -9.33 -25.31 15.87
N GLU A 208 -8.03 -25.06 15.95
CA GLU A 208 -7.42 -23.86 15.37
C GLU A 208 -7.61 -23.91 13.85
N TYR A 209 -8.71 -23.31 13.38
CA TYR A 209 -8.88 -23.02 11.96
C TYR A 209 -7.65 -22.24 11.48
N GLY A 210 -6.96 -22.77 10.47
CA GLY A 210 -5.69 -22.24 9.97
C GLY A 210 -5.72 -20.73 9.79
N LYS A 211 -4.71 -20.04 10.34
CA LYS A 211 -4.59 -18.59 10.31
C LYS A 211 -4.64 -18.09 8.86
N GLN A 212 -5.77 -17.46 8.49
CA GLN A 212 -5.92 -16.79 7.20
C GLN A 212 -5.32 -15.38 7.28
N THR A 213 -4.34 -15.10 6.43
CA THR A 213 -3.80 -13.74 6.27
C THR A 213 -4.32 -13.10 4.98
N LYS A 214 -4.58 -11.79 5.03
CA LYS A 214 -5.08 -11.00 3.89
C LYS A 214 -4.07 -9.91 3.54
N TYR A 215 -3.87 -9.66 2.25
CA TYR A 215 -2.98 -8.62 1.74
C TYR A 215 -3.64 -7.87 0.58
N GLN A 216 -3.35 -6.58 0.45
CA GLN A 216 -3.58 -5.78 -0.75
C GLN A 216 -2.27 -5.56 -1.47
N VAL A 217 -2.25 -5.83 -2.78
CA VAL A 217 -1.04 -5.80 -3.61
C VAL A 217 -1.28 -4.90 -4.82
N LEU A 218 -0.34 -3.99 -5.08
CA LEU A 218 -0.47 -3.00 -6.16
C LEU A 218 0.06 -3.51 -7.51
N ASN A 219 1.23 -4.15 -7.53
CA ASN A 219 1.83 -4.60 -8.79
C ASN A 219 1.48 -6.06 -9.07
N GLU A 220 2.05 -6.97 -8.29
CA GLU A 220 2.01 -8.40 -8.59
C GLU A 220 2.22 -9.26 -7.34
N VAL A 221 1.70 -10.49 -7.43
CA VAL A 221 1.91 -11.54 -6.43
C VAL A 221 2.84 -12.58 -7.04
N VAL A 222 3.93 -12.89 -6.35
CA VAL A 222 4.90 -13.89 -6.78
C VAL A 222 4.84 -15.09 -5.84
N VAL A 223 4.81 -16.28 -6.42
CA VAL A 223 4.93 -17.56 -5.72
C VAL A 223 6.16 -18.27 -6.27
N ASP A 224 7.17 -18.47 -5.43
CA ASP A 224 8.44 -19.07 -5.81
C ASP A 224 8.85 -20.22 -4.88
N ARG A 225 9.82 -21.03 -5.33
CA ARG A 225 10.32 -22.20 -4.58
C ARG A 225 11.19 -21.84 -3.37
N GLY A 226 11.48 -20.56 -3.17
CA GLY A 226 12.41 -20.08 -2.17
C GLY A 226 13.81 -20.70 -2.35
N PRO A 227 14.49 -21.07 -1.26
CA PRO A 227 15.84 -21.64 -1.33
C PRO A 227 15.86 -23.12 -1.74
N SER A 228 14.71 -23.76 -1.98
CA SER A 228 14.65 -25.18 -2.35
C SER A 228 15.42 -25.46 -3.63
N SER A 229 16.28 -26.50 -3.64
CA SER A 229 16.93 -26.97 -4.87
C SER A 229 16.00 -27.77 -5.80
N TYR A 230 14.80 -28.12 -5.33
CA TYR A 230 13.79 -28.84 -6.10
C TYR A 230 12.80 -27.87 -6.76
N LEU A 231 12.31 -28.23 -7.95
CA LEU A 231 11.25 -27.50 -8.64
C LEU A 231 10.00 -27.42 -7.76
N SER A 232 9.38 -26.24 -7.73
CA SER A 232 8.06 -26.06 -7.16
C SER A 232 7.00 -26.66 -8.08
N ASN A 233 5.98 -27.30 -7.50
CA ASN A 233 4.77 -27.75 -8.18
C ASN A 233 3.61 -26.89 -7.68
N VAL A 234 3.10 -26.02 -8.53
CA VAL A 234 2.06 -25.05 -8.19
C VAL A 234 0.84 -25.30 -9.08
N ASP A 235 -0.26 -25.74 -8.47
CA ASP A 235 -1.53 -25.91 -9.17
C ASP A 235 -2.27 -24.57 -9.26
N VAL A 236 -2.65 -24.18 -10.48
CA VAL A 236 -3.33 -22.91 -10.75
C VAL A 236 -4.79 -23.19 -11.09
N PHE A 237 -5.68 -22.61 -10.29
CA PHE A 237 -7.13 -22.71 -10.47
C PHE A 237 -7.72 -21.36 -10.87
N LEU A 238 -8.67 -21.36 -11.80
CA LEU A 238 -9.51 -20.20 -12.14
C LEU A 238 -10.97 -20.59 -11.96
N ASP A 239 -11.71 -19.81 -11.17
CA ASP A 239 -13.12 -20.06 -10.83
C ASP A 239 -13.41 -21.51 -10.41
N GLY A 240 -12.50 -22.10 -9.62
CA GLY A 240 -12.62 -23.46 -9.10
C GLY A 240 -12.14 -24.57 -10.05
N HIS A 241 -11.70 -24.25 -11.25
CA HIS A 241 -11.26 -25.22 -12.26
C HIS A 241 -9.73 -25.23 -12.37
N LEU A 242 -9.11 -26.41 -12.34
CA LEU A 242 -7.68 -26.57 -12.56
C LEU A 242 -7.36 -26.17 -14.01
N ILE A 243 -6.53 -25.14 -14.17
CA ILE A 243 -6.08 -24.67 -15.48
C ILE A 243 -4.79 -25.38 -15.86
N THR A 244 -3.81 -25.40 -14.95
CA THR A 244 -2.50 -26.02 -15.20
C THR A 244 -1.76 -26.28 -13.90
N THR A 245 -0.78 -27.19 -13.96
CA THR A 245 0.24 -27.36 -12.92
C THR A 245 1.54 -26.79 -13.45
N VAL A 246 2.03 -25.79 -12.74
CA VAL A 246 3.30 -25.14 -12.99
C VAL A 246 4.41 -25.94 -12.29
N GLN A 247 5.39 -26.43 -13.05
CA GLN A 247 6.62 -27.02 -12.52
C GLN A 247 7.82 -26.15 -12.90
N GLY A 248 8.55 -25.64 -11.92
CA GLY A 248 9.66 -24.73 -12.22
C GLY A 248 10.40 -24.20 -11.02
N ASP A 249 11.47 -23.46 -11.30
CA ASP A 249 12.25 -22.71 -10.30
C ASP A 249 11.46 -21.59 -9.60
N GLY A 250 10.17 -21.41 -9.93
CA GLY A 250 9.36 -20.25 -9.53
C GLY A 250 9.23 -19.18 -10.62
N ASN A 251 9.92 -19.33 -11.77
CA ASN A 251 9.79 -18.41 -12.92
C ASN A 251 8.59 -18.68 -13.82
N ALA A 252 7.77 -19.70 -13.52
CA ALA A 252 6.40 -19.66 -13.97
C ALA A 252 5.66 -18.72 -13.00
N GLN A 253 6.01 -17.44 -13.17
CA GLN A 253 5.38 -16.30 -12.53
C GLN A 253 3.91 -16.43 -12.85
N SER A 254 3.12 -16.87 -11.87
CA SER A 254 1.68 -16.70 -11.92
C SER A 254 1.44 -15.21 -11.66
N PHE A 255 1.74 -14.39 -12.67
CA PHE A 255 1.44 -12.97 -12.64
C PHE A 255 -0.07 -12.85 -12.58
N ILE A 256 -0.58 -12.54 -11.41
CA ILE A 256 -1.74 -11.68 -11.36
C ILE A 256 -1.12 -10.29 -11.28
N SER A 257 -1.03 -9.65 -12.44
CA SER A 257 -0.74 -8.22 -12.56
C SER A 257 -2.04 -7.51 -12.87
N ILE A 258 -2.13 -6.26 -12.42
CA ILE A 258 -3.31 -5.41 -12.55
C ILE A 258 -3.25 -4.60 -13.83
#